data_AF-A0A453EU57-F1
#
_entry.id   AF-A0A453EU57-F1
#
_cell.length_a   1.000
_cell.length_b   1.000
_cell.length_c   1.000
_cell.angle_alpha   90.00
_cell.angle_beta   90.00
_cell.angle_gamma   90.00
#
_symmetry.space_group_name_H-M   'P 1'
#
loop_
_entity.id
_entity.type
_entity.pdbx_description
1 polymer ?
#
loop_
_entity_poly.entity_id
_entity_poly.type
_entity_poly.pdbx_seq_one_letter_code
_entity_poly.pdbx_strand_id
1 'polypeptide(L)'
;MSEMTAPLAELKPSDQRKYNTRKREVRCRIKKQEKLMKGISTVLSAFQQALDKVSTIEGVALILGGSLVRPLFVYDITVTHGRFDSGSVKGHGTTKLAQSVSRKAVRALISCGAGSLSYTGPYQAVSAG
;
A
#
# COMPACT_ATOMS: atom_id res chain seq x y z
N MET A 1 -1.69 -16.95 35.31
CA MET A 1 -2.12 -15.74 34.59
C MET A 1 -3.46 -16.05 33.96
N SER A 2 -4.56 -15.51 34.49
CA SER A 2 -5.91 -15.74 33.96
C SER A 2 -6.39 -14.42 33.37
N GLU A 3 -6.40 -14.32 32.04
CA GLU A 3 -7.05 -13.22 31.33
C GLU A 3 -8.57 -13.40 31.46
N MET A 4 -9.15 -12.82 32.50
CA MET A 4 -10.59 -12.64 32.59
C MET A 4 -11.01 -11.58 31.57
N THR A 5 -11.47 -12.03 30.40
CA THR A 5 -12.27 -11.20 29.51
C THR A 5 -13.64 -11.03 30.18
N ALA A 6 -13.81 -9.96 30.96
CA ALA A 6 -15.08 -9.65 31.58
C ALA A 6 -16.18 -9.53 30.49
N PRO A 7 -17.38 -10.10 30.70
CA PRO A 7 -18.48 -9.97 29.75
C PRO A 7 -18.85 -8.49 29.59
N LEU A 8 -19.08 -8.06 28.35
CA LEU A 8 -19.55 -6.72 27.94
C LEU A 8 -20.77 -6.17 28.73
N ALA A 9 -21.41 -7.00 29.57
CA ALA A 9 -22.61 -6.68 30.34
C ALA A 9 -22.34 -5.79 31.58
N GLU A 10 -21.10 -5.65 32.05
CA GLU A 10 -20.78 -4.89 33.29
C GLU A 10 -20.04 -3.56 33.05
N LEU A 11 -19.98 -3.07 31.81
CA LEU A 11 -19.37 -1.77 31.52
C LEU A 11 -20.36 -0.63 31.78
N LYS A 12 -19.90 0.42 32.47
CA LYS A 12 -20.67 1.66 32.62
C LYS A 12 -21.12 2.16 31.24
N PRO A 13 -22.33 2.73 31.09
CA PRO A 13 -22.85 3.17 29.79
C PRO A 13 -21.91 4.13 29.03
N SER A 14 -21.15 4.94 29.77
CA SER A 14 -20.10 5.81 29.24
C SER A 14 -18.95 5.06 28.58
N ASP A 15 -18.51 3.96 29.20
CA ASP A 15 -17.36 3.17 28.74
C ASP A 15 -17.76 2.31 27.54
N GLN A 16 -18.99 1.81 27.54
CA GLN A 16 -19.59 1.13 26.39
C GLN A 16 -19.68 2.06 25.17
N ARG A 17 -20.06 3.34 25.36
CA ARG A 17 -20.09 4.33 24.27
C ARG A 17 -18.69 4.64 23.72
N LYS A 18 -17.70 4.81 24.60
CA LYS A 18 -16.29 5.02 24.19
C LYS A 18 -15.76 3.84 23.40
N TYR A 19 -15.98 2.61 23.89
CA TYR A 19 -15.57 1.38 23.21
C TYR A 19 -16.23 1.24 21.83
N ASN A 20 -17.55 1.43 21.73
CA ASN A 20 -18.26 1.32 20.46
C ASN A 20 -17.83 2.40 19.44
N THR A 21 -17.51 3.60 19.90
CA THR A 21 -16.97 4.68 19.06
C THR A 21 -15.61 4.27 18.48
N ARG A 22 -14.68 3.81 19.33
CA ARG A 22 -13.37 3.31 18.90
C ARG A 22 -13.48 2.13 17.95
N LYS A 23 -14.37 1.18 18.24
CA LYS A 23 -14.65 0.03 17.37
C LYS A 23 -15.16 0.46 15.99
N ARG A 24 -16.03 1.47 15.93
CA ARG A 24 -16.51 2.04 14.66
C ARG A 24 -15.39 2.72 13.88
N GLU A 25 -14.53 3.47 14.56
CA GLU A 25 -13.37 4.13 13.93
C GLU A 25 -12.43 3.10 13.29
N VAL A 26 -12.05 2.07 14.04
CA VAL A 26 -11.19 0.98 13.55
C VAL A 26 -11.82 0.30 12.33
N ARG A 27 -13.11 -0.04 12.39
CA ARG A 27 -13.84 -0.61 11.24
C ARG A 27 -13.86 0.30 10.03
N CYS A 28 -14.03 1.61 10.23
CA CYS A 28 -14.03 2.58 9.14
C CYS A 28 -12.65 2.67 8.48
N ARG A 29 -11.58 2.69 9.28
CA ARG A 29 -10.20 2.71 8.79
C ARG A 29 -9.85 1.44 8.00
N ILE A 30 -10.25 0.26 8.51
CA ILE A 30 -10.08 -1.01 7.80
C ILE A 30 -10.82 -0.97 6.45
N LYS A 31 -12.11 -0.60 6.44
CA LYS A 31 -12.88 -0.47 5.19
C LYS A 31 -12.25 0.50 4.19
N LYS A 32 -11.67 1.60 4.67
CA LYS A 32 -10.95 2.55 3.81
C LYS A 32 -9.70 1.92 3.19
N GLN A 33 -8.93 1.17 3.98
CA GLN A 33 -7.75 0.43 3.49
C GLN A 33 -8.13 -0.68 2.50
N GLU A 34 -9.21 -1.43 2.76
CA GLU A 34 -9.71 -2.45 1.85
C GLU A 34 -10.10 -1.86 0.47
N LYS A 35 -10.80 -0.72 0.47
CA LYS A 35 -11.13 -0.01 -0.78
C LYS A 35 -9.88 0.41 -1.55
N LEU A 36 -8.88 0.94 -0.85
CA LEU A 36 -7.60 1.30 -1.45
C LEU A 36 -6.92 0.08 -2.07
N MET A 37 -6.81 -1.01 -1.32
CA MET A 37 -6.19 -2.25 -1.80
C MET A 37 -6.92 -2.81 -3.01
N LYS A 38 -8.25 -2.76 -3.04
CA LYS A 38 -9.04 -3.18 -4.21
C LYS A 38 -8.72 -2.32 -5.44
N GLY A 39 -8.59 -1.01 -5.27
CA GLY A 39 -8.16 -0.11 -6.33
C GLY A 39 -6.77 -0.47 -6.85
N ILE A 40 -5.80 -0.64 -5.96
CA ILE A 40 -4.43 -1.03 -6.30
C ILE A 40 -4.40 -2.36 -7.07
N SER A 41 -5.10 -3.39 -6.57
CA SER A 41 -5.17 -4.70 -7.24
C SER A 41 -5.79 -4.62 -8.63
N THR A 42 -6.78 -3.75 -8.83
CA THR A 42 -7.41 -3.53 -10.14
C THR A 42 -6.41 -2.89 -11.11
N VAL A 43 -5.69 -1.86 -10.67
CA VAL A 43 -4.63 -1.22 -11.47
C VAL A 43 -3.52 -2.20 -11.80
N LEU A 44 -3.02 -2.97 -10.83
CA LEU A 44 -1.97 -3.97 -11.06
C LEU A 44 -2.42 -5.06 -12.04
N SER A 45 -3.69 -5.48 -11.98
CA SER A 45 -4.25 -6.47 -12.89
C SER A 45 -4.38 -5.91 -14.32
N ALA A 46 -4.85 -4.68 -14.47
CA ALA A 46 -4.90 -3.99 -15.76
C ALA A 46 -3.49 -3.75 -16.32
N PHE A 47 -2.53 -3.41 -15.46
CA PHE A 47 -1.14 -3.24 -15.83
C PHE A 47 -0.53 -4.56 -16.32
N GLN A 48 -0.72 -5.67 -15.60
CA GLN A 48 -0.28 -7.00 -16.05
C GLN A 48 -0.86 -7.35 -17.43
N GLN A 49 -2.15 -7.09 -17.66
CA GLN A 49 -2.76 -7.31 -18.98
C GLN A 49 -2.17 -6.43 -20.09
N ALA A 50 -1.68 -5.22 -19.74
CA ALA A 50 -0.96 -4.37 -20.68
C ALA A 50 0.46 -4.91 -20.95
N LEU A 51 1.16 -5.39 -19.90
CA LEU A 51 2.45 -6.05 -20.02
C LEU A 51 2.39 -7.27 -20.94
N ASP A 52 1.34 -8.10 -20.79
CA ASP A 52 1.17 -9.31 -21.60
C ASP A 52 1.02 -9.02 -23.11
N LYS A 53 0.66 -7.78 -23.48
CA LYS A 53 0.50 -7.32 -24.87
C LYS A 53 1.73 -6.61 -25.43
N VAL A 54 2.69 -6.24 -24.60
CA VAL A 54 3.86 -5.44 -24.98
C VAL A 54 5.12 -6.29 -24.85
N SER A 55 5.96 -6.32 -25.88
CA SER A 55 7.18 -7.14 -25.90
C SER A 55 8.36 -6.50 -25.15
N THR A 56 8.37 -5.17 -25.00
CA THR A 56 9.46 -4.40 -24.39
C THR A 56 8.94 -3.18 -23.65
N ILE A 57 9.42 -2.95 -22.43
CA ILE A 57 9.12 -1.75 -21.64
C ILE A 57 10.41 -1.16 -21.12
N GLU A 58 10.60 0.12 -21.40
CA GLU A 58 11.77 0.90 -20.99
C GLU A 58 11.68 1.37 -19.53
N GLY A 59 10.47 1.61 -19.04
CA GLY A 59 10.24 2.00 -17.66
C GLY A 59 8.77 2.21 -17.30
N VAL A 60 8.52 2.46 -16.03
CA VAL A 60 7.18 2.69 -15.45
C VAL A 60 7.26 3.81 -14.44
N ALA A 61 6.48 4.87 -14.65
CA ALA A 61 6.32 5.96 -13.70
C ALA A 61 4.98 5.85 -12.96
N LEU A 62 5.03 5.82 -11.62
CA LEU A 62 3.88 5.94 -10.73
C LEU A 62 3.79 7.38 -10.20
N ILE A 63 2.70 8.06 -10.55
CA ILE A 63 2.41 9.43 -10.10
C ILE A 63 1.35 9.38 -8.99
N LEU A 64 1.63 9.97 -7.84
CA LEU A 64 0.71 10.06 -6.71
C LEU A 64 0.40 11.53 -6.39
N GLY A 65 -0.90 11.87 -6.45
CA GLY A 65 -1.41 13.21 -6.13
C GLY A 65 -1.12 14.28 -7.19
N GLY A 66 -1.73 15.45 -7.01
CA GLY A 66 -1.61 16.55 -7.96
C GLY A 66 -2.33 16.26 -9.28
N SER A 67 -1.73 16.70 -10.39
CA SER A 67 -2.18 16.43 -11.76
C SER A 67 -1.03 15.89 -12.60
N LEU A 68 -1.31 15.34 -13.79
CA LEU A 68 -0.23 14.91 -14.70
C LEU A 68 0.71 16.06 -15.10
N VAL A 69 0.20 17.30 -15.10
CA VAL A 69 0.99 18.51 -15.40
C VAL A 69 1.79 18.98 -14.17
N ARG A 70 1.30 18.69 -12.96
CA ARG A 70 1.91 19.10 -11.68
C ARG A 70 1.79 17.96 -10.66
N PRO A 71 2.63 16.92 -10.78
CA PRO A 71 2.57 15.77 -9.89
C PRO A 71 3.10 16.14 -8.51
N LEU A 72 2.54 15.56 -7.45
CA LEU A 72 3.07 15.75 -6.09
C LEU A 72 4.21 14.79 -5.79
N PHE A 73 4.06 13.52 -6.17
CA PHE A 73 5.09 12.50 -6.03
C PHE A 73 5.20 11.69 -7.31
N VAL A 74 6.42 11.47 -7.77
CA VAL A 74 6.73 10.65 -8.95
C VAL A 74 7.72 9.59 -8.53
N TYR A 75 7.39 8.33 -8.81
CA TYR A 75 8.26 7.18 -8.58
C TYR A 75 8.50 6.52 -9.92
N ASP A 76 9.75 6.54 -10.39
CA ASP A 76 10.12 5.96 -11.67
C ASP A 76 10.90 4.66 -11.46
N ILE A 77 10.61 3.68 -12.32
CA ILE A 77 11.29 2.40 -12.38
C ILE A 77 11.73 2.21 -13.83
N THR A 78 13.02 2.40 -14.08
CA THR A 78 13.63 2.19 -15.39
C THR A 78 14.13 0.76 -15.53
N VAL A 79 13.82 0.11 -16.66
CA VAL A 79 14.25 -1.25 -16.97
C VAL A 79 15.08 -1.21 -18.25
N THR A 80 16.40 -1.14 -18.09
CA THR A 80 17.32 -0.93 -19.22
C THR A 80 17.40 -2.10 -20.21
N HIS A 81 17.08 -3.34 -19.79
CA HIS A 81 17.24 -4.55 -20.61
C HIS A 81 16.16 -5.61 -20.31
N GLY A 82 14.94 -5.18 -19.98
CA GLY A 82 13.86 -6.09 -19.60
C GLY A 82 13.19 -6.70 -20.82
N ARG A 83 13.42 -7.99 -21.06
CA ARG A 83 12.67 -8.74 -22.07
C ARG A 83 11.48 -9.43 -21.40
N PHE A 84 10.27 -9.13 -21.86
CA PHE A 84 9.06 -9.79 -21.41
C PHE A 84 8.76 -10.92 -22.38
N ASP A 85 9.09 -12.15 -22.01
CA ASP A 85 8.71 -13.31 -22.83
C ASP A 85 7.18 -13.47 -22.74
N SER A 86 6.50 -13.59 -23.88
CA SER A 86 5.04 -13.78 -23.97
C SER A 86 4.57 -15.17 -23.52
N GLY A 87 5.37 -15.85 -22.69
CA GLY A 87 5.09 -17.16 -22.17
C GLY A 87 4.04 -17.06 -21.07
N SER A 88 2.81 -17.49 -21.39
CA SER A 88 1.74 -17.74 -20.44
C SER A 88 2.20 -18.75 -19.37
N VAL A 89 2.90 -18.26 -18.34
CA VAL A 89 2.99 -18.96 -17.06
C VAL A 89 1.64 -18.75 -16.40
N LYS A 90 0.73 -19.66 -16.74
CA LYS A 90 -0.58 -19.87 -16.10
C LYS A 90 -0.42 -20.43 -14.68
N GLY A 91 0.58 -19.91 -13.96
CA GLY A 91 0.94 -20.26 -12.60
C GLY A 91 0.86 -19.01 -11.76
N HIS A 92 -0.33 -18.75 -11.24
CA HIS A 92 -0.58 -17.77 -10.18
C HIS A 92 0.07 -18.25 -8.88
N GLY A 93 1.40 -18.25 -8.88
CA GLY A 93 2.24 -18.59 -7.74
C GLY A 93 3.49 -17.75 -7.89
N THR A 94 3.60 -16.71 -7.06
CA THR A 94 4.82 -15.91 -6.94
C THR A 94 6.03 -16.84 -6.89
N THR A 95 6.76 -16.96 -7.99
CA THR A 95 7.88 -17.89 -8.05
C THR A 95 8.87 -17.50 -6.94
N LYS A 96 9.57 -18.48 -6.35
CA LYS A 96 10.55 -18.22 -5.29
C LYS A 96 11.55 -17.13 -5.71
N LEU A 97 11.83 -17.04 -7.01
CA LEU A 97 12.62 -15.99 -7.65
C LEU A 97 11.94 -14.62 -7.61
N ALA A 98 10.68 -14.48 -8.04
CA ALA A 98 9.97 -13.20 -7.96
C ALA A 98 9.95 -12.68 -6.51
N GLN A 99 9.68 -13.55 -5.54
CA GLN A 99 9.72 -13.14 -4.13
C GLN A 99 11.11 -12.72 -3.64
N SER A 100 12.17 -13.42 -4.05
CA SER A 100 13.54 -13.07 -3.63
C SER A 100 13.99 -11.74 -4.25
N VAL A 101 13.65 -11.50 -5.52
CA VAL A 101 13.89 -10.23 -6.22
C VAL A 101 13.11 -9.10 -5.57
N SER A 102 11.82 -9.27 -5.29
CA SER A 102 11.01 -8.25 -4.60
C SER A 102 11.60 -7.89 -3.23
N ARG A 103 12.01 -8.88 -2.44
CA ARG A 103 12.68 -8.62 -1.14
C ARG A 103 14.02 -7.91 -1.30
N LYS A 104 14.77 -8.18 -2.37
CA LYS A 104 16.04 -7.50 -2.66
C LYS A 104 15.79 -6.04 -3.07
N ALA A 105 14.82 -5.80 -3.93
CA ALA A 105 14.41 -4.45 -4.34
C ALA A 105 13.93 -3.62 -3.15
N VAL A 106 13.03 -4.16 -2.31
CA VAL A 106 12.55 -3.46 -1.10
C VAL A 106 13.70 -3.13 -0.16
N ARG A 107 14.63 -4.07 0.09
CA ARG A 107 15.80 -3.80 0.95
C ARG A 107 16.70 -2.71 0.36
N ALA A 108 16.97 -2.76 -0.94
CA ALA A 108 17.77 -1.72 -1.60
C ALA A 108 17.10 -0.34 -1.46
N LEU A 109 15.78 -0.24 -1.70
CA LEU A 109 15.03 1.00 -1.52
C LEU A 109 15.13 1.53 -0.09
N ILE A 110 14.95 0.67 0.93
CA ILE A 110 15.10 1.06 2.33
C ILE A 110 16.53 1.52 2.63
N SER A 111 17.55 0.79 2.16
CA SER A 111 18.96 1.17 2.34
C SER A 111 19.30 2.49 1.66
N CYS A 112 18.65 2.83 0.56
CA CYS A 112 18.76 4.13 -0.10
C CYS A 112 17.97 5.25 0.60
N GLY A 113 17.29 4.96 1.72
CA GLY A 113 16.52 5.95 2.47
C GLY A 113 15.16 6.29 1.85
N ALA A 114 14.62 5.44 0.96
CA ALA A 114 13.30 5.64 0.39
C ALA A 114 12.22 5.65 1.50
N GLY A 115 11.29 6.62 1.43
CA GLY A 115 10.23 6.77 2.42
C GLY A 115 10.66 7.45 3.74
N SER A 116 11.88 7.97 3.83
CA SER A 116 12.37 8.74 5.00
C SER A 116 11.75 10.13 5.15
N LEU A 117 11.00 10.60 4.13
CA LEU A 117 10.25 11.85 4.21
C LEU A 117 9.22 11.74 5.35
N SER A 118 9.42 12.53 6.39
CA SER A 118 8.45 12.67 7.46
C SER A 118 7.22 13.38 6.90
N TYR A 119 6.10 12.67 6.85
CA TYR A 119 4.82 13.25 6.50
C TYR A 119 4.41 14.24 7.60
N THR A 120 4.66 15.52 7.38
CA THR A 120 4.00 16.60 8.11
C THR A 120 2.57 16.69 7.60
N GLY A 121 1.72 15.77 8.06
CA GLY A 121 0.32 15.81 7.69
C GLY A 121 -0.30 17.17 8.06
N PRO A 122 -1.45 17.53 7.44
CA PRO A 122 -2.18 18.77 7.75
C PRO A 122 -2.73 18.84 9.20
N TYR A 123 -2.27 17.95 10.10
CA TYR A 123 -2.66 17.85 11.51
C TYR A 123 -1.54 18.27 12.48
N GLN A 124 -0.40 18.81 12.01
CA GLN A 124 0.45 19.58 12.91
C GLN A 124 -0.25 20.89 13.24
N ALA A 125 -1.09 20.85 14.28
CA ALA A 125 -1.52 22.06 14.96
C ALA A 125 -0.26 22.80 15.38
N VAL A 126 -0.10 24.01 14.84
CA VAL A 126 0.90 24.99 15.26
C VAL A 126 0.76 25.15 16.76
N SER A 127 1.69 24.59 17.52
CA SER A 127 1.89 24.97 18.92
C SER A 127 2.58 26.32 18.88
N ALA A 128 1.79 27.39 18.98
CA ALA A 128 2.31 28.71 19.26
C ALA A 128 3.06 28.66 20.60
N GLY A 129 4.35 28.96 20.54
CA GLY A 129 5.16 29.37 21.69
C GLY A 129 5.32 30.88 21.67
#